data_AF-A0A060BRN3-F1
#
_entry.id   AF-A0A060BRN3-F1
#
_cell.length_a   1.000
_cell.length_b   1.000
_cell.length_c   1.000
_cell.angle_alpha   90.00
_cell.angle_beta   90.00
_cell.angle_gamma   90.00
#
_symmetry.space_group_name_H-M   'P 1'
#
loop_
_entity.id
_entity.type
_entity.pdbx_description
1 polymer ?
#
loop_
_entity_poly.entity_id
_entity_poly.type
_entity_poly.pdbx_seq_one_letter_code
_entity_poly.pdbx_strand_id
1 'polypeptide(L)'
;MVPRAFRSAYPPGSTFKTFVGLAGFEEGKLKPNTEFGCPSALSVGNFVFHNWKKSDAGSMNFVEALTQSCNTWFYQAGLKIGADAIVKWAHNLGLGQKTGIPLHAESKGIIPTDEYM
;
A
#
# COMPACT_ATOMS: atom_id res chain seq x y z
N MET A 1 19.92 -9.48 -22.59
CA MET A 1 18.91 -10.06 -21.67
C MET A 1 18.86 -9.20 -20.40
N VAL A 2 17.68 -8.83 -19.90
CA VAL A 2 17.53 -7.98 -18.68
C VAL A 2 17.16 -8.87 -17.47
N PRO A 3 17.96 -8.88 -16.39
CA PRO A 3 17.61 -9.58 -15.15
C PRO A 3 16.42 -8.94 -14.43
N ARG A 4 15.26 -9.58 -14.53
CA ARG A 4 13.99 -9.03 -14.00
C ARG A 4 13.93 -8.94 -12.47
N ALA A 5 14.65 -9.80 -11.77
CA ALA A 5 14.57 -9.89 -10.31
C ALA A 5 15.22 -8.70 -9.58
N PHE A 6 16.27 -8.09 -10.15
CA PHE A 6 17.02 -7.03 -9.47
C PHE A 6 17.28 -5.79 -10.33
N ARG A 7 17.17 -5.87 -11.67
CA ARG A 7 17.36 -4.71 -12.56
C ARG A 7 16.05 -4.09 -13.04
N SER A 8 14.90 -4.62 -12.62
CA SER A 8 13.58 -4.13 -13.02
C SER A 8 12.75 -3.79 -11.78
N ALA A 9 11.99 -2.71 -11.86
CA ALA A 9 11.02 -2.32 -10.86
C ALA A 9 9.62 -2.38 -11.50
N TYR A 10 8.66 -2.91 -10.75
CA TYR A 10 7.27 -3.06 -11.17
C TYR A 10 6.34 -2.52 -10.08
N PRO A 11 5.14 -2.04 -10.44
CA PRO A 11 4.13 -1.73 -9.44
C PRO A 11 3.84 -2.97 -8.59
N PRO A 12 3.98 -2.92 -7.25
CA PRO A 12 3.75 -4.09 -6.39
C PRO A 12 2.28 -4.51 -6.35
N GLY A 13 1.36 -3.59 -6.61
CA GLY A 13 -0.07 -3.84 -6.47
C GLY A 13 -0.44 -4.21 -5.03
N SER A 14 -1.26 -5.25 -4.87
CA SER A 14 -1.81 -5.61 -3.56
C SER A 14 -0.77 -6.13 -2.55
N THR A 15 0.42 -6.52 -2.98
CA THR A 15 1.49 -6.89 -2.03
C THR A 15 1.97 -5.69 -1.21
N PHE A 16 1.75 -4.45 -1.68
CA PHE A 16 2.08 -3.24 -0.91
C PHE A 16 1.17 -3.01 0.31
N LYS A 17 0.01 -3.66 0.36
CA LYS A 17 -0.99 -3.49 1.43
C LYS A 17 -0.46 -3.87 2.81
N THR A 18 0.48 -4.81 2.88
CA THR A 18 1.13 -5.19 4.14
C THR A 18 1.93 -4.03 4.74
N PHE A 19 2.65 -3.28 3.91
CA PHE A 19 3.43 -2.10 4.31
C PHE A 19 2.53 -0.96 4.79
N VAL A 20 1.39 -0.75 4.11
CA VAL A 20 0.36 0.22 4.55
C VAL A 20 -0.21 -0.18 5.91
N GLY A 21 -0.52 -1.45 6.11
CA GLY A 21 -0.99 -1.98 7.39
C GLY A 21 0.00 -1.75 8.51
N LEU A 22 1.28 -2.14 8.30
CA LEU A 22 2.35 -1.94 9.27
C LEU A 22 2.48 -0.46 9.66
N ALA A 23 2.54 0.44 8.66
CA ALA A 23 2.63 1.86 8.92
C ALA A 23 1.47 2.37 9.78
N GLY A 24 0.25 1.89 9.51
CA GLY A 24 -0.92 2.27 10.29
C GLY A 24 -0.90 1.77 11.73
N PHE A 25 -0.40 0.56 11.98
CA PHE A 25 -0.28 0.01 13.34
C PHE A 25 0.83 0.70 14.13
N GLU A 26 2.01 0.88 13.53
CA GLU A 26 3.17 1.50 14.19
C GLU A 26 2.91 2.99 14.52
N GLU A 27 2.17 3.71 13.68
CA GLU A 27 1.75 5.09 13.96
C GLU A 27 0.51 5.16 14.88
N GLY A 28 -0.02 4.02 15.35
CA GLY A 28 -1.19 3.94 16.23
C GLY A 28 -2.52 4.38 15.59
N LYS A 29 -2.54 4.56 14.26
CA LYS A 29 -3.70 5.01 13.48
C LYS A 29 -4.67 3.89 13.15
N LEU A 30 -4.17 2.66 13.12
CA LEU A 30 -4.94 1.43 13.05
C LEU A 30 -4.82 0.66 14.36
N LYS A 31 -5.89 -0.03 14.73
CA LYS A 31 -5.97 -0.99 15.83
C LYS A 31 -6.48 -2.33 15.28
N PRO A 32 -6.24 -3.47 15.93
CA PRO A 32 -6.72 -4.77 15.44
C PRO A 32 -8.22 -4.82 15.17
N ASN A 33 -9.01 -4.08 15.95
CA ASN A 33 -10.46 -3.94 15.81
C ASN A 33 -10.89 -2.73 14.96
N THR A 34 -9.97 -2.06 14.26
CA THR A 34 -10.35 -1.01 13.31
C THR A 34 -11.04 -1.66 12.13
N GLU A 35 -12.27 -1.21 11.87
CA GLU A 35 -13.05 -1.66 10.73
C GLU A 35 -13.27 -0.54 9.73
N PHE A 36 -13.32 -0.93 8.46
CA PHE A 36 -13.79 -0.08 7.37
C PHE A 36 -14.69 -0.90 6.44
N GLY A 37 -15.55 -0.21 5.70
CA GLY A 37 -16.37 -0.84 4.68
C GLY A 37 -15.55 -1.29 3.46
N CYS A 38 -16.06 -2.32 2.78
CA CYS A 38 -15.52 -2.81 1.51
C CYS A 38 -16.54 -2.69 0.35
N PRO A 39 -17.01 -1.46 0.04
CA PRO A 39 -17.90 -1.25 -1.09
C PRO A 39 -17.20 -1.51 -2.42
N SER A 40 -17.98 -1.60 -3.50
CA SER A 40 -17.45 -1.76 -4.87
C SER A 40 -16.73 -0.51 -5.40
N ALA A 41 -16.96 0.65 -4.80
CA ALA A 41 -16.28 1.91 -5.09
C ALA A 41 -16.32 2.86 -3.88
N LEU A 42 -15.38 3.80 -3.83
CA LEU A 42 -15.29 4.86 -2.83
C LEU A 42 -15.02 6.20 -3.52
N SER A 43 -15.83 7.22 -3.22
CA SER A 43 -15.57 8.58 -3.71
C SER A 43 -14.64 9.33 -2.75
N VAL A 44 -13.59 9.93 -3.28
CA VAL A 44 -12.62 10.74 -2.54
C VAL A 44 -12.39 12.03 -3.33
N GLY A 45 -12.89 13.15 -2.81
CA GLY A 45 -12.94 14.40 -3.56
C GLY A 45 -13.69 14.22 -4.90
N ASN A 46 -13.04 14.58 -6.00
CA ASN A 46 -13.62 14.49 -7.35
C ASN A 46 -13.34 13.14 -8.05
N PHE A 47 -12.73 12.18 -7.35
CA PHE A 47 -12.36 10.89 -7.93
C PHE A 47 -13.17 9.75 -7.32
N VAL A 48 -13.52 8.78 -8.17
CA VAL A 48 -14.14 7.52 -7.75
C VAL A 48 -13.11 6.41 -7.86
N PHE A 49 -12.75 5.83 -6.72
CA PHE A 49 -11.79 4.74 -6.63
C PHE A 49 -12.52 3.40 -6.53
N HIS A 50 -12.31 2.54 -7.52
CA HIS A 50 -13.00 1.25 -7.59
C HIS A 50 -12.28 0.14 -6.80
N ASN A 51 -13.09 -0.76 -6.24
CA ASN A 51 -12.63 -2.04 -5.76
C ASN A 51 -12.49 -3.04 -6.92
N TRP A 52 -11.67 -4.06 -6.72
CA TRP A 52 -11.56 -5.17 -7.67
C TRP A 52 -12.87 -5.98 -7.67
N LYS A 53 -13.46 -6.17 -6.49
CA LYS A 53 -14.77 -6.79 -6.30
C LYS A 53 -15.88 -5.81 -6.69
N LYS A 54 -16.89 -6.29 -7.42
CA LYS A 54 -18.02 -5.47 -7.89
C LYS A 54 -19.21 -5.47 -6.94
N SER A 55 -19.20 -6.33 -5.94
CA SER A 55 -20.19 -6.36 -4.86
C SER A 55 -19.64 -5.67 -3.61
N ASP A 56 -20.55 -5.13 -2.80
CA ASP A 56 -20.23 -4.77 -1.43
C ASP A 56 -19.92 -6.05 -0.62
N ALA A 57 -18.85 -6.02 0.16
CA ALA A 57 -18.44 -7.12 1.03
C ALA A 57 -18.60 -6.78 2.53
N GLY A 58 -19.23 -5.66 2.86
CA GLY A 58 -19.52 -5.24 4.23
C GLY A 58 -18.31 -4.64 4.96
N SER A 59 -18.49 -4.45 6.27
CA SER A 59 -17.42 -4.02 7.19
C SER A 59 -16.44 -5.16 7.43
N MET A 60 -15.15 -4.83 7.53
CA MET A 60 -14.10 -5.81 7.81
C MET A 60 -12.93 -5.19 8.56
N ASN A 61 -12.23 -6.00 9.34
CA ASN A 61 -10.97 -5.62 9.98
C ASN A 61 -9.77 -5.75 9.02
N PHE A 62 -8.57 -5.39 9.48
CA PHE A 62 -7.35 -5.44 8.65
C PHE A 62 -7.04 -6.84 8.10
N VAL A 63 -7.20 -7.89 8.92
CA VAL A 63 -6.89 -9.27 8.52
C VAL A 63 -7.81 -9.68 7.38
N GLU A 64 -9.11 -9.48 7.55
CA GLU A 64 -10.12 -9.79 6.55
C GLU A 64 -9.94 -8.98 5.26
N ALA A 65 -9.62 -7.68 5.39
CA ALA A 65 -9.34 -6.80 4.26
C ALA A 65 -8.11 -7.22 3.47
N LEU A 66 -7.05 -7.66 4.15
CA LEU A 66 -5.85 -8.19 3.53
C LEU A 66 -6.15 -9.53 2.83
N THR A 67 -6.89 -10.43 3.49
CA THR A 67 -7.32 -11.73 2.93
C THR A 67 -8.13 -11.56 1.65
N GLN A 68 -9.09 -10.64 1.64
CA GLN A 68 -9.93 -10.36 0.46
C GLN A 68 -9.30 -9.33 -0.49
N SER A 69 -8.12 -8.83 -0.17
CA SER A 69 -7.46 -7.77 -0.93
C SER A 69 -8.38 -6.57 -1.21
N CYS A 70 -9.18 -6.14 -0.24
CA CYS A 70 -10.21 -5.12 -0.46
C CYS A 70 -9.61 -3.72 -0.70
N ASN A 71 -9.66 -3.20 -1.93
CA ASN A 71 -9.03 -1.90 -2.23
C ASN A 71 -9.68 -0.73 -1.48
N THR A 72 -11.00 -0.70 -1.38
CA THR A 72 -11.75 0.41 -0.74
C THR A 72 -11.50 0.49 0.76
N TRP A 73 -11.23 -0.63 1.42
CA TRP A 73 -10.72 -0.65 2.79
C TRP A 73 -9.35 0.04 2.88
N PHE A 74 -8.42 -0.31 1.98
CA PHE A 74 -7.08 0.28 1.96
C PHE A 74 -7.05 1.75 1.52
N TYR A 75 -8.02 2.23 0.73
CA TYR A 75 -8.16 3.66 0.46
C TYR A 75 -8.55 4.44 1.73
N GLN A 76 -9.52 3.93 2.49
CA GLN A 76 -9.92 4.54 3.77
C GLN A 76 -8.78 4.49 4.80
N ALA A 77 -8.09 3.36 4.90
CA ALA A 77 -6.91 3.23 5.75
C ALA A 77 -5.82 4.22 5.33
N GLY A 78 -5.52 4.35 4.03
CA GLY A 78 -4.55 5.32 3.52
C GLY A 78 -4.90 6.76 3.88
N LEU A 79 -6.17 7.16 3.73
CA LEU A 79 -6.65 8.48 4.14
C LEU A 79 -6.48 8.72 5.65
N LYS A 80 -6.76 7.71 6.48
CA LYS A 80 -6.56 7.80 7.93
C LYS A 80 -5.09 7.85 8.33
N ILE A 81 -4.23 7.10 7.65
CA ILE A 81 -2.80 6.98 7.96
C ILE A 81 -2.03 8.21 7.47
N GLY A 82 -2.37 8.75 6.30
CA GLY A 82 -1.64 9.84 5.66
C GLY A 82 -0.39 9.37 4.91
N ALA A 83 -0.03 10.11 3.85
CA ALA A 83 1.06 9.75 2.94
C ALA A 83 2.42 9.71 3.65
N ASP A 84 2.75 10.74 4.45
CA ASP A 84 4.04 10.85 5.14
C ASP A 84 4.38 9.62 5.98
N ALA A 85 3.40 9.10 6.73
CA ALA A 85 3.56 7.90 7.53
C ALA A 85 3.83 6.67 6.65
N ILE A 86 3.09 6.50 5.54
CA ILE A 86 3.29 5.38 4.62
C ILE A 86 4.66 5.46 3.96
N VAL A 87 5.08 6.65 3.50
CA VAL A 87 6.38 6.89 2.86
C VAL A 87 7.53 6.62 3.85
N LYS A 88 7.44 7.17 5.07
CA LYS A 88 8.41 6.94 6.16
C LYS A 88 8.61 5.44 6.40
N TRP A 89 7.53 4.70 6.59
CA TRP A 89 7.62 3.25 6.86
C TRP A 89 8.06 2.45 5.64
N ALA A 90 7.67 2.82 4.42
CA ALA A 90 8.18 2.20 3.20
C ALA A 90 9.72 2.31 3.12
N HIS A 91 10.28 3.48 3.42
CA HIS A 91 11.72 3.68 3.46
C HIS A 91 12.40 2.94 4.61
N ASN A 92 11.81 2.94 5.81
CA ASN A 92 12.35 2.17 6.95
C ASN A 92 12.40 0.66 6.66
N LEU A 93 11.51 0.16 5.81
CA LEU A 93 11.46 -1.23 5.35
C LEU A 93 12.33 -1.49 4.10
N GLY A 94 13.13 -0.50 3.68
CA GLY A 94 14.10 -0.61 2.59
C GLY A 94 13.54 -0.40 1.19
N LEU A 95 12.26 -0.04 1.03
CA LEU A 95 11.70 0.26 -0.28
C LEU A 95 12.20 1.61 -0.80
N GLY A 96 12.40 1.69 -2.13
CA GLY A 96 12.98 2.88 -2.77
C GLY A 96 14.51 2.97 -2.63
N GLN A 97 15.15 1.94 -2.07
CA GLN A 97 16.58 1.85 -1.85
C GLN A 97 17.15 0.56 -2.46
N LYS A 98 18.46 0.54 -2.68
CA LYS A 98 19.17 -0.68 -3.08
C LYS A 98 19.27 -1.60 -1.87
N THR A 99 19.06 -2.90 -2.07
CA THR A 99 19.23 -3.92 -1.03
C THR A 99 20.71 -4.15 -0.70
N GLY A 100 21.63 -3.80 -1.60
CA GLY A 100 23.07 -3.96 -1.39
C GLY A 100 23.59 -5.36 -1.75
N ILE A 101 22.79 -6.16 -2.45
CA ILE A 101 23.27 -7.42 -3.04
C ILE A 101 24.50 -7.16 -3.93
N PRO A 102 25.49 -8.08 -3.98
CA PRO A 102 26.74 -7.87 -4.70
C PRO A 102 26.58 -8.06 -6.22
N LEU A 103 25.56 -7.43 -6.81
CA LEU A 103 25.22 -7.47 -8.23
C LEU A 103 25.20 -6.05 -8.81
N HIS A 104 25.65 -5.91 -10.05
CA HIS A 104 25.70 -4.61 -10.72
C HIS A 104 24.33 -4.16 -11.24
N ALA A 105 24.12 -2.84 -11.28
CA ALA A 105 22.93 -2.21 -11.85
C ALA A 105 21.60 -2.61 -11.19
N GLU A 106 21.61 -2.89 -9.89
CA GLU A 106 20.40 -3.04 -9.07
C GLU A 106 19.50 -1.78 -9.20
N SER A 107 18.22 -2.02 -9.45
CA SER A 107 17.19 -0.99 -9.42
C SER A 107 16.76 -0.75 -7.98
N LYS A 108 16.77 0.52 -7.55
CA LYS A 108 16.24 0.92 -6.24
C LYS A 108 14.71 0.99 -6.18
N GLY A 109 14.03 0.96 -7.34
CA GLY A 109 12.61 1.29 -7.43
C GLY A 109 12.31 2.76 -7.06
N ILE A 110 11.04 3.08 -6.88
CA ILE A 110 10.58 4.43 -6.53
C ILE A 110 9.43 4.31 -5.53
N ILE A 111 9.50 5.06 -4.43
CA ILE A 111 8.36 5.38 -3.57
C ILE A 111 7.96 6.82 -3.92
N PRO A 112 6.74 7.06 -4.44
CA PRO A 112 6.28 8.41 -4.74
C PRO A 112 6.21 9.27 -3.47
N THR A 113 6.69 10.50 -3.58
CA THR A 113 6.61 11.56 -2.56
C THR A 113 5.97 12.80 -3.16
N ASP A 114 5.69 13.82 -2.35
CA ASP A 114 5.18 15.09 -2.88
C ASP A 114 6.18 15.77 -3.84
N GLU A 115 7.48 15.63 -3.60
CA GLU A 115 8.53 16.10 -4.53
C GLU A 115 8.55 15.33 -5.86
N TYR A 116 7.99 14.13 -5.88
CA TYR A 116 7.89 13.31 -7.09
C TYR A 116 6.67 13.69 -7.97
N MET A 117 5.64 14.30 -7.38
CA MET A 117 4.38 14.69 -8.04
C MET A 117 4.47 16.08 -8.67
#